data_AF-A0A923W4C5-F1
#
_entry.id   AF-A0A923W4C5-F1
#
_cell.length_a   1.000
_cell.length_b   1.000
_cell.length_c   1.000
_cell.angle_alpha   90.00
_cell.angle_beta   90.00
_cell.angle_gamma   90.00
#
_symmetry.space_group_name_H-M   'P 1'
#
loop_
_entity.id
_entity.type
_entity.pdbx_description
1 polymer ?
#
loop_
_entity_poly.entity_id
_entity_poly.type
_entity_poly.pdbx_seq_one_letter_code
_entity_poly.pdbx_strand_id
1 'polypeptide(L)' 'NGADFYGLPRNAGTVTLLRESWTPPASFAFGAAELKPLRSGEALAWKLIAG' A
#
# COMPACT_ATOMS: atom_id res chain seq x y z
N ASN A 1 -13.18 4.21 14.57
CA ASN A 1 -12.66 5.05 13.45
C ASN A 1 -13.12 4.47 12.13
N GLY A 2 -13.34 5.32 11.11
CA GLY A 2 -13.67 4.90 9.74
C GLY A 2 -14.98 4.11 9.65
N ALA A 3 -14.88 2.79 9.50
CA ALA A 3 -16.03 1.88 9.32
C ALA A 3 -17.16 2.12 10.32
N ASP A 4 -16.84 2.25 11.62
CA ASP A 4 -17.85 2.48 12.66
C ASP A 4 -18.56 3.84 12.50
N PHE A 5 -17.86 4.87 12.04
CA PHE A 5 -18.43 6.21 11.80
C PHE A 5 -19.41 6.20 10.63
N TYR A 6 -19.13 5.38 9.62
CA TYR A 6 -20.00 5.21 8.45
C TYR A 6 -21.05 4.11 8.61
N GLY A 7 -21.11 3.43 9.77
CA GLY A 7 -22.04 2.31 9.99
C GLY A 7 -21.77 1.08 9.12
N LEU A 8 -20.53 0.90 8.66
CA LEU A 8 -20.13 -0.20 7.77
C LEU A 8 -19.48 -1.36 8.56
N PRO A 9 -19.59 -2.62 8.09
CA PRO A 9 -18.95 -3.75 8.74
C PRO A 9 -17.42 -3.65 8.68
N ARG A 10 -16.75 -4.15 9.72
CA ARG A 10 -15.28 -4.23 9.74
C ARG A 10 -14.79 -5.38 8.86
N ASN A 11 -13.68 -5.17 8.18
CA ASN A 11 -13.01 -6.22 7.41
C ASN A 11 -12.58 -7.36 8.35
N ALA A 12 -13.00 -8.60 8.03
CA ALA A 12 -12.60 -9.80 8.78
C ALA A 12 -11.28 -10.42 8.28
N GLY A 13 -10.76 -9.93 7.16
CA GLY A 13 -9.48 -10.36 6.60
C GLY A 13 -8.29 -9.88 7.43
N THR A 14 -7.17 -10.59 7.28
CA THR A 14 -5.88 -10.20 7.86
C THR A 14 -4.90 -9.87 6.74
N VAL A 15 -4.07 -8.85 6.96
CA VAL A 15 -2.89 -8.56 6.13
C VAL A 15 -1.64 -8.61 7.01
N THR A 16 -0.51 -8.95 6.42
CA THR A 16 0.77 -9.03 7.13
C THR A 16 1.77 -8.04 6.54
N LEU A 17 2.42 -7.27 7.41
CA LEU A 17 3.51 -6.39 7.04
C LEU A 17 4.82 -6.99 7.54
N LEU A 18 5.78 -7.16 6.63
CA LEU A 18 7.14 -7.55 6.95
C LEU A 18 7.98 -6.30 7.19
N ARG A 19 8.74 -6.31 8.30
CA ARG A 19 9.71 -5.25 8.61
C ARG A 19 10.97 -5.44 7.78
N GLU A 20 10.90 -5.04 6.53
CA GLU A 20 11.98 -5.15 5.56
C GLU A 20 12.08 -3.83 4.79
N SER A 21 13.29 -3.28 4.71
CA SER A 21 13.55 -2.12 3.89
C SER A 21 13.44 -2.49 2.41
N TRP A 22 12.57 -1.81 1.67
CA TRP A 22 12.40 -2.04 0.25
C TRP A 22 12.09 -0.74 -0.47
N THR A 23 12.48 -0.67 -1.74
CA THR A 23 12.22 0.50 -2.59
C THR A 23 11.19 0.11 -3.66
N PRO A 24 9.99 0.72 -3.67
CA PRO A 24 9.02 0.47 -4.73
C PRO A 24 9.49 1.11 -6.05
N PRO A 25 8.94 0.67 -7.20
CA PRO A 25 9.19 1.31 -8.49
C PRO A 25 8.93 2.82 -8.44
N ALA A 26 9.74 3.58 -9.17
CA ALA A 26 9.60 5.03 -9.26
C ALA A 26 8.41 5.48 -10.12
N SER A 27 7.84 4.60 -10.95
CA SER A 27 6.56 4.81 -11.61
C SER A 27 5.86 3.50 -11.88
N PHE A 28 4.56 3.60 -12.08
CA PHE A 28 3.71 2.54 -12.60
C PHE A 28 3.07 3.00 -13.90
N ALA A 29 2.91 2.08 -14.86
CA ALA A 29 2.12 2.35 -16.06
C ALA A 29 0.65 2.55 -15.67
N PHE A 30 0.02 3.58 -16.24
CA PHE A 30 -1.38 3.91 -16.01
C PHE A 30 -2.05 4.30 -17.33
N GLY A 31 -2.48 3.29 -18.09
CA GLY A 31 -2.95 3.47 -19.46
C GLY A 31 -1.84 4.06 -20.35
N ALA A 32 -2.12 5.22 -20.95
CA ALA A 32 -1.14 5.95 -21.77
C ALA A 32 -0.24 6.91 -20.95
N ALA A 33 -0.39 6.96 -19.63
CA ALA A 33 0.36 7.84 -18.73
C ALA A 33 1.20 7.05 -17.71
N GLU A 34 2.01 7.77 -16.93
CA GLU A 34 2.73 7.23 -15.78
C GLU A 34 2.19 7.79 -14.46
N LEU A 35 2.08 6.93 -13.45
CA LEU A 35 1.73 7.32 -12.10
C LEU A 35 2.99 7.33 -11.21
N LYS A 36 3.29 8.49 -10.64
CA LYS A 36 4.36 8.67 -9.65
C LYS A 36 3.79 8.50 -8.25
N PRO A 37 4.12 7.42 -7.52
CA PRO A 37 3.63 7.24 -6.16
C PRO A 37 4.30 8.24 -5.20
N LEU A 38 3.63 8.51 -4.09
CA LEU A 38 4.23 9.21 -2.96
C LEU A 38 5.46 8.42 -2.47
N ARG A 39 6.59 9.10 -2.25
CA ARG A 39 7.90 8.49 -1.92
C ARG A 39 8.44 7.55 -3.01
N SER A 40 8.09 7.83 -4.26
CA SER A 40 8.62 7.16 -5.45
C SER A 40 10.15 7.02 -5.42
N GLY A 41 10.64 5.78 -5.46
CA GLY A 41 12.08 5.48 -5.50
C GLY A 41 12.80 5.64 -4.16
N GLU A 42 12.09 5.97 -3.08
CA GLU A 42 12.65 5.98 -1.73
C GLU A 42 12.43 4.66 -1.00
N ALA A 43 13.31 4.35 -0.04
CA ALA A 43 13.15 3.19 0.81
C ALA A 43 11.98 3.34 1.80
N LEU A 44 11.14 2.30 1.85
CA LEU A 44 10.08 2.10 2.84
C LEU A 44 10.51 1.00 3.81
N ALA A 45 10.21 1.17 5.10
CA ALA A 45 10.66 0.23 6.15
C ALA A 45 9.77 -1.01 6.30
N TRP A 46 8.62 -1.04 5.63
CA TRP A 46 7.62 -2.10 5.76
C TRP A 46 7.07 -2.47 4.39
N LYS A 47 6.98 -3.78 4.14
CA LYS A 47 6.46 -4.34 2.90
C LYS A 47 5.22 -5.17 3.19
N LEU A 48 4.17 -4.98 2.41
CA LEU A 48 3.03 -5.91 2.41
C LEU A 48 3.49 -7.23 1.81
N ILE A 49 3.28 -8.33 2.52
CA ILE A 49 3.49 -9.67 1.97
C ILE A 49 2.14 -10.22 1.50
N ALA A 50 2.11 -10.79 0.30
CA ALA A 50 0.93 -11.52 -0.15
C ALA A 50 0.76 -12.75 0.75
N GLY A 51 -0.46 -12.91 1.28
CA GLY A 51 -0.88 -14.14 1.96
C GLY A 51 -1.22 -15.24 0.98
#